data_AF-A0AAN8VN52-F1
#
_entry.id   AF-A0AAN8VN52-F1
#
_cell.length_a   1.000
_cell.length_b   1.000
_cell.length_c   1.000
_cell.angle_alpha   90.00
_cell.angle_beta   90.00
_cell.angle_gamma   90.00
#
_symmetry.space_group_name_H-M   'P 1'
#
loop_
_entity.id
_entity.type
_entity.pdbx_description
1 polymer ?
#
loop_
_entity_poly.entity_id
_entity_poly.type
_entity_poly.pdbx_seq_one_letter_code
_entity_poly.pdbx_strand_id
1 'polypeptide(L)'
;MWPPWLTSPRRVHSSSAVSARRTPTHPLFTCKSFKDIQYLCSPEEVQLNQHQPIKKPSIFHRVRLSTSKILAWVRHSQVQVHQNPPPDESRPPIPITNNHRIILYYTSLRIIRKTFDDCQAVRSILRGFRVMIDERDVSMDRSFLKELQQITGTRKPTLPNLFIGDMCIQADEIKRLYETGELKKLIQWFPQTNFRICHGCGGSRFLMCEECNGSRKVYVDGVGFMNCADCNENGLIKCPSCSSMVIGYT
;
A
#
# COMPACT_ATOMS: atom_id res chain seq x y z
N MET A 1 -11.37 -11.04 -44.41
CA MET A 1 -12.69 -11.41 -43.87
C MET A 1 -12.71 -11.04 -42.39
N TRP A 2 -13.39 -9.95 -42.01
CA TRP A 2 -13.50 -9.43 -40.65
C TRP A 2 -14.98 -9.49 -40.22
N PRO A 3 -15.35 -9.76 -38.95
CA PRO A 3 -16.75 -9.85 -38.54
C PRO A 3 -17.42 -8.46 -38.38
N PRO A 4 -18.73 -8.29 -38.70
CA PRO A 4 -19.42 -7.00 -38.76
C PRO A 4 -20.29 -6.72 -37.52
N TRP A 5 -19.79 -5.92 -36.56
CA TRP A 5 -20.54 -5.59 -35.33
C TRP A 5 -20.39 -4.11 -34.92
N LEU A 6 -19.81 -3.28 -35.80
CA LEU A 6 -19.67 -1.85 -35.59
C LEU A 6 -20.65 -1.10 -36.49
N THR A 7 -21.90 -0.93 -36.06
CA THR A 7 -22.75 0.16 -36.56
C THR A 7 -23.78 0.57 -35.53
N SER A 8 -23.53 1.74 -34.95
CA SER A 8 -24.49 2.60 -34.24
C SER A 8 -25.57 3.10 -35.22
N PRO A 9 -26.86 3.15 -34.84
CA PRO A 9 -27.85 3.85 -35.66
C PRO A 9 -28.06 5.29 -35.17
N ARG A 10 -27.68 6.27 -36.00
CA ARG A 10 -28.22 7.63 -35.94
C ARG A 10 -29.53 7.71 -36.75
N ARG A 11 -30.55 8.19 -36.03
CA ARG A 11 -31.77 8.95 -36.38
C ARG A 11 -31.97 9.41 -37.84
N VAL A 12 -33.19 9.21 -38.35
CA VAL A 12 -33.80 10.00 -39.45
C VAL A 12 -35.12 10.62 -38.97
N HIS A 13 -35.37 11.84 -39.44
CA HIS A 13 -36.42 12.80 -39.07
C HIS A 13 -37.71 12.67 -39.89
N SER A 14 -38.84 13.14 -39.33
CA SER A 14 -39.98 13.83 -39.99
C SER A 14 -40.91 14.38 -38.88
N SER A 15 -40.83 15.66 -38.45
CA SER A 15 -41.69 16.83 -38.79
C SER A 15 -43.20 16.62 -38.55
N SER A 16 -44.00 17.46 -37.89
CA SER A 16 -43.85 18.73 -37.14
C SER A 16 -45.17 18.95 -36.37
N ALA A 17 -45.16 19.33 -35.09
CA ALA A 17 -46.27 20.07 -34.46
C ALA A 17 -45.79 20.82 -33.19
N VAL A 18 -46.36 22.01 -33.03
CA VAL A 18 -45.94 23.17 -32.23
C VAL A 18 -46.16 23.02 -30.71
N SER A 19 -45.17 23.52 -29.95
CA SER A 19 -45.22 24.18 -28.61
C SER A 19 -45.87 23.48 -27.40
N ALA A 20 -45.05 23.11 -26.41
CA ALA A 20 -45.16 23.58 -25.03
C ALA A 20 -43.94 23.13 -24.20
N ARG A 21 -43.32 24.08 -23.52
CA ARG A 21 -42.11 23.93 -22.70
C ARG A 21 -42.49 23.23 -21.37
N ARG A 22 -42.03 22.00 -21.11
CA ARG A 22 -42.12 21.34 -19.80
C ARG A 22 -40.84 20.55 -19.49
N THR A 23 -40.18 20.93 -18.40
CA THR A 23 -39.00 20.30 -17.79
C THR A 23 -39.36 18.93 -17.19
N PRO A 24 -38.55 17.86 -17.36
CA PRO A 24 -38.79 16.59 -16.68
C PRO A 24 -38.10 16.55 -15.31
N THR A 25 -38.93 16.48 -14.27
CA THR A 25 -38.59 16.18 -12.89
C THR A 25 -38.28 14.69 -12.77
N HIS A 26 -37.10 14.30 -12.29
CA HIS A 26 -36.80 12.91 -11.89
C HIS A 26 -36.89 12.76 -10.36
N PRO A 27 -37.36 11.60 -9.85
CA PRO A 27 -37.93 11.46 -8.52
C PRO A 27 -36.86 11.47 -7.42
N LEU A 28 -37.20 12.17 -6.34
CA LEU A 28 -36.39 12.29 -5.12
C LEU A 28 -36.24 10.94 -4.41
N PHE A 29 -35.00 10.47 -4.32
CA PHE A 29 -34.57 9.47 -3.35
C PHE A 29 -34.91 9.99 -1.94
N THR A 30 -35.87 9.34 -1.27
CA THR A 30 -36.33 9.73 0.06
C THR A 30 -35.52 8.96 1.12
N CYS A 31 -34.41 9.54 1.57
CA CYS A 31 -33.69 9.10 2.77
C CYS A 31 -34.22 9.89 3.98
N LYS A 32 -34.91 9.21 4.91
CA LYS A 32 -35.34 9.78 6.20
C LYS A 32 -34.27 9.56 7.28
N SER A 33 -33.12 10.24 7.19
CA SER A 33 -32.13 10.20 8.28
C SER A 33 -31.36 11.51 8.48
N PHE A 34 -31.97 12.67 8.25
CA PHE A 34 -31.36 13.94 8.64
C PHE A 34 -32.44 15.01 8.73
N LYS A 35 -33.04 15.19 9.92
CA LYS A 35 -34.01 16.27 10.17
C LYS A 35 -33.38 17.50 10.85
N ASP A 36 -32.09 17.45 11.17
CA ASP A 36 -31.52 18.40 12.14
C ASP A 36 -30.54 19.39 11.52
N ILE A 37 -30.24 19.30 10.22
CA ILE A 37 -29.34 20.25 9.54
C ILE A 37 -30.00 21.62 9.38
N GLN A 38 -31.31 21.68 9.18
CA GLN A 38 -32.00 22.97 9.00
C GLN A 38 -32.00 23.83 10.26
N TYR A 39 -31.77 23.24 11.45
CA TYR A 39 -31.61 24.01 12.68
C TYR A 39 -30.23 24.66 12.79
N LEU A 40 -29.21 24.11 12.13
CA LEU A 40 -27.83 24.59 12.20
C LEU A 40 -27.53 25.80 11.30
N CYS A 41 -28.42 26.12 10.35
CA CYS A 41 -28.22 27.21 9.39
C CYS A 41 -29.19 28.38 9.58
N SER A 42 -29.98 28.38 10.66
CA SER A 42 -30.82 29.52 11.01
C SER A 42 -29.97 30.58 11.73
N PRO A 43 -29.94 31.84 11.27
CA PRO A 43 -29.31 32.92 12.02
C PRO A 43 -30.09 33.14 13.33
N GLU A 44 -29.46 32.94 14.48
CA GLU A 44 -30.07 33.21 15.78
C GLU A 44 -30.19 34.72 16.00
N GLU A 45 -31.43 35.21 16.02
CA GLU A 45 -31.77 36.56 16.45
C GLU A 45 -31.64 36.70 17.97
N VAL A 46 -31.03 37.81 18.39
CA VAL A 46 -30.77 38.14 19.79
C VAL A 46 -32.08 38.47 20.51
N GLN A 47 -32.46 37.68 21.52
CA GLN A 47 -33.36 38.14 22.58
C GLN A 47 -32.92 37.69 23.98
N LEU A 48 -32.95 38.68 24.87
CA LEU A 48 -32.53 38.71 26.26
C LEU A 48 -33.61 38.11 27.17
N ASN A 49 -33.32 37.05 27.93
CA ASN A 49 -33.57 36.91 29.39
C ASN A 49 -33.59 35.46 29.94
N GLN A 50 -32.81 35.29 31.02
CA GLN A 50 -33.02 34.50 32.25
C GLN A 50 -33.11 32.94 32.25
N HIS A 51 -31.98 32.35 32.68
CA HIS A 51 -31.77 31.22 33.61
C HIS A 51 -32.47 29.85 33.42
N GLN A 52 -31.69 28.85 32.94
CA GLN A 52 -31.47 27.53 33.59
C GLN A 52 -30.11 26.93 33.13
N PRO A 53 -29.34 26.21 33.97
CA PRO A 53 -28.06 25.64 33.57
C PRO A 53 -28.28 24.40 32.69
N ILE A 54 -28.02 24.56 31.39
CA ILE A 54 -27.99 23.46 30.43
C ILE A 54 -26.82 22.53 30.78
N LYS A 55 -27.13 21.33 31.28
CA LYS A 55 -26.17 20.24 31.46
C LYS A 55 -25.67 19.82 30.07
N LYS A 56 -24.47 20.24 29.70
CA LYS A 56 -23.77 19.70 28.52
C LYS A 56 -23.42 18.23 28.79
N PRO A 57 -23.78 17.27 27.92
CA PRO A 57 -23.19 15.95 28.01
C PRO A 57 -21.70 16.07 27.67
N SER A 58 -20.86 15.84 28.67
CA SER A 58 -19.42 15.67 28.53
C SER A 58 -19.14 14.42 27.71
N ILE A 59 -19.00 14.55 26.39
CA ILE A 59 -18.47 13.49 25.54
C ILE A 59 -16.95 13.66 25.46
N PHE A 60 -16.30 13.49 26.60
CA PHE A 60 -14.90 13.06 26.64
C PHE A 60 -14.84 11.77 27.42
N HIS A 61 -15.28 10.70 26.78
CA HIS A 61 -14.90 9.37 27.22
C HIS A 61 -13.40 9.24 27.00
N ARG A 62 -12.68 9.51 28.08
CA ARG A 62 -11.29 9.15 28.37
C ARG A 62 -10.99 7.78 27.75
N VAL A 63 -10.38 7.74 26.56
CA VAL A 63 -9.82 6.50 25.99
C VAL A 63 -8.54 6.19 26.76
N ARG A 64 -8.71 5.68 27.98
CA ARG A 64 -7.70 4.95 28.72
C ARG A 64 -8.05 3.47 28.59
N LEU A 65 -7.64 2.87 27.48
CA LEU A 65 -7.56 1.41 27.36
C LEU A 65 -6.21 1.03 26.75
N SER A 66 -5.32 0.67 27.69
CA SER A 66 -4.33 -0.40 27.63
C SER A 66 -3.19 -0.33 26.59
N THR A 67 -2.21 0.53 26.87
CA THR A 67 -0.79 0.33 26.51
C THR A 67 -0.21 -1.02 26.98
N SER A 68 -0.94 -1.78 27.80
CA SER A 68 -0.57 -3.11 28.30
C SER A 68 -0.54 -4.20 27.21
N LYS A 69 -1.35 -4.07 26.14
CA LYS A 69 -1.33 -5.10 25.06
C LYS A 69 -0.12 -4.99 24.16
N ILE A 70 0.41 -3.78 23.93
CA ILE A 70 1.62 -3.56 23.12
C ILE A 70 2.85 -4.14 23.86
N LEU A 71 2.94 -3.95 25.17
CA LEU A 71 3.99 -4.56 26.00
C LEU A 71 3.81 -6.09 26.18
N ALA A 72 2.57 -6.59 26.22
CA ALA A 72 2.31 -8.03 26.20
C ALA A 72 2.64 -8.66 24.83
N TRP A 73 2.53 -7.90 23.74
CA TRP A 73 2.85 -8.34 22.38
C TRP A 73 4.36 -8.49 22.13
N VAL A 74 5.17 -7.60 22.72
CA VAL A 74 6.64 -7.75 22.77
C VAL A 74 7.02 -9.07 23.46
N ARG A 75 6.27 -9.47 24.49
CA ARG A 75 6.49 -10.75 25.19
C ARG A 75 5.94 -11.97 24.43
N HIS A 76 4.85 -11.85 23.69
CA HIS A 76 4.27 -12.98 22.94
C HIS A 76 4.96 -13.24 21.60
N SER A 77 5.53 -12.22 20.96
CA SER A 77 6.26 -12.38 19.69
C SER A 77 7.61 -13.06 19.87
N GLN A 78 8.13 -13.15 21.10
CA GLN A 78 9.35 -13.91 21.42
C GLN A 78 9.13 -15.43 21.59
N VAL A 79 7.88 -15.93 21.59
CA VAL A 79 7.58 -17.33 22.00
C VAL A 79 7.18 -18.26 20.84
N GLN A 80 7.19 -17.81 19.58
CA GLN A 80 6.99 -18.69 18.42
C GLN A 80 8.25 -18.79 17.54
N VAL A 81 9.43 -18.80 18.18
CA VAL A 81 10.64 -19.38 17.57
C VAL A 81 10.55 -20.89 17.79
N HIS A 82 10.09 -21.60 16.75
CA HIS A 82 10.24 -23.04 16.68
C HIS A 82 11.73 -23.37 16.86
N GLN A 83 12.06 -24.17 17.88
CA GLN A 83 13.41 -24.60 18.19
C GLN A 83 13.96 -25.40 17.00
N ASN A 84 14.79 -24.76 16.17
CA ASN A 84 15.63 -25.45 15.20
C ASN A 84 16.96 -25.87 15.88
N PRO A 85 17.57 -26.99 15.46
CA PRO A 85 18.85 -27.50 15.97
C PRO A 85 20.01 -26.50 15.72
N PRO A 86 21.18 -26.68 16.39
CA PRO A 86 22.18 -25.62 16.54
C PRO A 86 22.75 -25.08 15.21
N PRO A 87 23.19 -23.81 15.17
CA PRO A 87 23.56 -23.12 13.93
C PRO A 87 24.90 -23.60 13.39
N ASP A 88 24.93 -23.96 12.11
CA ASP A 88 26.14 -24.10 11.31
C ASP A 88 26.79 -22.71 11.11
N GLU A 89 28.07 -22.61 11.43
CA GLU A 89 28.85 -21.38 11.66
C GLU A 89 29.31 -20.69 10.35
N SER A 90 28.59 -20.91 9.24
CA SER A 90 28.97 -20.45 7.90
C SER A 90 28.03 -19.39 7.30
N ARG A 91 27.05 -18.88 8.05
CA ARG A 91 26.05 -17.93 7.52
C ARG A 91 26.49 -16.47 7.69
N PRO A 92 26.60 -15.66 6.62
CA PRO A 92 26.88 -14.24 6.76
C PRO A 92 25.75 -13.52 7.51
N PRO A 93 26.06 -12.55 8.39
CA PRO A 93 25.04 -11.81 9.13
C PRO A 93 24.11 -11.08 8.17
N ILE A 94 22.80 -11.30 8.29
CA ILE A 94 21.80 -10.44 7.64
C ILE A 94 21.96 -9.05 8.28
N PRO A 95 22.21 -7.96 7.52
CA PRO A 95 22.35 -6.64 8.11
C PRO A 95 20.95 -6.07 8.41
N ILE A 96 20.31 -6.58 9.46
CA ILE A 96 19.17 -5.92 10.11
C ILE A 96 19.74 -5.00 11.19
N THR A 97 20.56 -4.03 10.80
CA THR A 97 21.13 -3.04 11.71
C THR A 97 20.89 -1.65 11.15
N ASN A 98 19.61 -1.29 11.05
CA ASN A 98 19.15 0.09 10.86
C ASN A 98 17.72 0.16 11.41
N ASN A 99 17.57 0.44 12.70
CA ASN A 99 16.30 0.47 13.44
C ASN A 99 15.30 1.55 12.96
N HIS A 100 15.51 2.13 11.78
CA HIS A 100 14.73 3.21 11.18
C HIS A 100 14.41 2.94 9.69
N ARG A 101 14.15 1.67 9.32
CA ARG A 101 13.68 1.33 7.96
C ARG A 101 12.30 0.66 8.00
N ILE A 102 11.44 1.11 7.09
CA ILE A 102 10.17 0.44 6.78
C ILE A 102 10.37 -0.34 5.50
N ILE A 103 10.11 -1.66 5.52
CA ILE A 103 10.27 -2.54 4.36
C ILE A 103 8.93 -3.21 4.07
N LEU A 104 8.43 -3.10 2.84
CA LEU A 104 7.21 -3.75 2.40
C LEU A 104 7.55 -4.84 1.39
N TYR A 105 7.27 -6.09 1.73
CA TYR A 105 7.26 -7.20 0.77
C TYR A 105 5.86 -7.35 0.19
N TYR A 106 5.76 -7.33 -1.13
CA TYR A 106 4.51 -7.50 -1.85
C TYR A 106 4.76 -8.22 -3.18
N THR A 107 3.69 -8.51 -3.91
CA THR A 107 3.76 -8.98 -5.30
C THR A 107 2.91 -8.07 -6.19
N SER A 108 3.39 -7.71 -7.37
CA SER A 108 2.58 -7.04 -8.39
C SER A 108 1.81 -8.02 -9.30
N LEU A 109 2.10 -9.32 -9.20
CA LEU A 109 1.42 -10.34 -10.00
C LEU A 109 -0.02 -10.54 -9.54
N ARG A 110 -0.93 -10.69 -10.50
CA ARG A 110 -2.38 -10.87 -10.29
C ARG A 110 -2.82 -12.33 -10.29
N ILE A 111 -1.94 -13.24 -9.86
CA ILE A 111 -2.22 -14.68 -9.89
C ILE A 111 -3.33 -15.05 -8.88
N ILE A 112 -3.20 -14.57 -7.65
CA ILE A 112 -4.19 -14.78 -6.59
C ILE A 112 -4.88 -13.44 -6.31
N ARG A 113 -6.16 -13.33 -6.67
CA ARG A 113 -6.93 -12.07 -6.55
C ARG A 113 -6.85 -11.48 -5.15
N LYS A 114 -7.15 -12.28 -4.11
CA LYS A 114 -7.06 -11.84 -2.71
C LYS A 114 -5.69 -11.24 -2.37
N THR A 115 -4.60 -11.94 -2.71
CA THR A 115 -3.24 -11.46 -2.42
C THR A 115 -2.91 -10.18 -3.17
N PHE A 116 -3.32 -10.07 -4.44
CA PHE A 116 -3.12 -8.86 -5.23
C PHE A 116 -3.88 -7.67 -4.63
N ASP A 117 -5.15 -7.85 -4.29
CA ASP A 117 -6.00 -6.81 -3.69
C ASP A 117 -5.45 -6.37 -2.32
N ASP A 118 -5.01 -7.33 -1.50
CA ASP A 118 -4.36 -7.05 -0.21
C ASP A 118 -3.05 -6.26 -0.41
N CYS A 119 -2.20 -6.64 -1.37
CA CYS A 119 -0.98 -5.92 -1.70
C CYS A 119 -1.27 -4.49 -2.17
N GLN A 120 -2.26 -4.32 -3.06
CA GLN A 120 -2.61 -3.01 -3.60
C GLN A 120 -3.22 -2.10 -2.52
N ALA A 121 -4.06 -2.63 -1.64
CA ALA A 121 -4.63 -1.90 -0.52
C ALA A 121 -3.54 -1.40 0.43
N VAL A 122 -2.65 -2.30 0.86
CA VAL A 122 -1.53 -1.96 1.77
C VAL A 122 -0.59 -0.93 1.14
N ARG A 123 -0.23 -1.07 -0.14
CA ARG A 123 0.58 -0.06 -0.84
C ARG A 123 -0.10 1.30 -0.87
N SER A 124 -1.41 1.33 -1.11
CA SER A 124 -2.18 2.58 -1.17
C SER A 124 -2.24 3.27 0.20
N ILE A 125 -2.46 2.50 1.26
CA ILE A 125 -2.42 2.97 2.66
C ILE A 125 -1.05 3.60 2.97
N LEU A 126 0.03 2.87 2.69
CA LEU A 126 1.38 3.28 3.02
C LEU A 126 1.84 4.52 2.24
N ARG A 127 1.47 4.63 0.96
CA ARG A 127 1.70 5.85 0.15
C ARG A 127 0.99 7.08 0.74
N GLY A 128 -0.14 6.90 1.42
CA GLY A 128 -0.86 7.98 2.08
C GLY A 128 -0.11 8.61 3.25
N PHE A 129 0.71 7.83 3.97
CA PHE A 129 1.45 8.30 5.16
C PHE A 129 2.67 9.15 4.88
N ARG A 130 3.05 9.23 3.61
CA ARG A 130 4.19 9.98 3.15
C ARG A 130 5.53 9.68 3.86
N VAL A 131 5.84 8.41 4.15
CA VAL A 131 7.14 7.96 4.68
C VAL A 131 7.99 7.14 3.71
N MET A 132 9.31 7.20 3.83
CA MET A 132 10.19 6.35 3.00
C MET A 132 9.93 4.87 3.29
N ILE A 133 9.42 4.15 2.28
CA ILE A 133 9.17 2.71 2.33
C ILE A 133 10.03 2.02 1.30
N ASP A 134 10.75 1.01 1.76
CA ASP A 134 11.46 0.10 0.90
C ASP A 134 10.51 -0.96 0.33
N GLU A 135 9.87 -0.62 -0.80
CA GLU A 135 9.00 -1.53 -1.55
C GLU A 135 9.84 -2.63 -2.24
N ARG A 136 9.61 -3.89 -1.87
CA ARG A 136 10.24 -5.09 -2.42
C ARG A 136 9.20 -5.99 -3.08
N ASP A 137 9.18 -5.98 -4.41
CA ASP A 137 8.32 -6.85 -5.18
C ASP A 137 8.98 -8.23 -5.35
N VAL A 138 8.45 -9.23 -4.68
CA VAL A 138 9.01 -10.60 -4.70
C VAL A 138 8.91 -11.27 -6.08
N SER A 139 8.09 -10.73 -6.98
CA SER A 139 8.00 -11.22 -8.36
C SER A 139 9.10 -10.68 -9.26
N MET A 140 9.70 -9.55 -8.91
CA MET A 140 10.73 -8.89 -9.72
C MET A 140 12.12 -9.47 -9.47
N ASP A 141 12.37 -9.98 -8.26
CA ASP A 141 13.65 -10.57 -7.86
C ASP A 141 13.43 -11.67 -6.79
N ARG A 142 13.81 -12.91 -7.10
CA ARG A 142 13.70 -14.06 -6.19
C ARG A 142 14.52 -13.91 -4.92
N SER A 143 15.54 -13.04 -4.90
CA SER A 143 16.32 -12.78 -3.70
C SER A 143 15.44 -12.21 -2.58
N PHE A 144 14.42 -11.40 -2.91
CA PHE A 144 13.48 -10.88 -1.92
C PHE A 144 12.59 -11.97 -1.34
N LEU A 145 12.17 -12.96 -2.14
CA LEU A 145 11.43 -14.11 -1.63
C LEU A 145 12.30 -14.95 -0.68
N LYS A 146 13.56 -15.19 -1.05
CA LYS A 146 14.52 -15.92 -0.19
C LYS A 146 14.79 -15.17 1.12
N GLU A 147 15.00 -13.86 1.05
CA GLU A 147 15.17 -12.98 2.22
C GLU A 147 13.94 -13.06 3.13
N LEU A 148 12.74 -12.93 2.56
CA LEU A 148 11.48 -13.02 3.32
C LEU A 148 11.30 -14.39 3.98
N GLN A 149 11.58 -15.49 3.26
CA GLN A 149 11.53 -16.85 3.81
C GLN A 149 12.54 -17.04 4.95
N GLN A 150 13.73 -16.45 4.82
CA GLN A 150 14.76 -16.50 5.85
C GLN A 150 14.36 -15.72 7.11
N ILE A 151 13.75 -14.53 6.95
CA ILE A 151 13.29 -13.71 8.08
C ILE A 151 12.10 -14.36 8.78
N THR A 152 11.15 -14.90 8.02
CA THR A 152 9.90 -15.48 8.58
C THR A 152 10.03 -16.93 9.01
N GLY A 153 11.11 -17.62 8.63
CA GLY A 153 11.30 -19.05 8.90
C GLY A 153 10.30 -19.96 8.17
N THR A 154 9.48 -19.44 7.27
CA THR A 154 8.48 -20.22 6.50
C THR A 154 8.88 -20.35 5.05
N ARG A 155 8.60 -21.52 4.46
CA ARG A 155 8.78 -21.76 3.02
C ARG A 155 7.77 -20.98 2.16
N LYS A 156 6.60 -20.66 2.71
CA LYS A 156 5.52 -19.99 1.98
C LYS A 156 5.03 -18.78 2.80
N PRO A 157 5.75 -17.66 2.76
CA PRO A 157 5.28 -16.44 3.42
C PRO A 157 4.00 -15.95 2.77
N THR A 158 3.07 -15.46 3.58
CA THR A 158 1.87 -14.76 3.12
C THR A 158 2.25 -13.36 2.65
N LEU A 159 1.49 -12.75 1.74
CA LEU A 159 1.76 -11.37 1.29
C LEU A 159 0.50 -10.54 1.39
N PRO A 160 0.63 -9.21 1.59
CA PRO A 160 1.87 -8.47 1.89
C PRO A 160 2.40 -8.65 3.33
N ASN A 161 3.71 -8.45 3.52
CA ASN A 161 4.35 -8.30 4.85
C ASN A 161 5.02 -6.94 4.97
N LEU A 162 4.73 -6.23 6.04
CA LEU A 162 5.36 -4.96 6.39
C LEU A 162 6.29 -5.15 7.59
N PHE A 163 7.52 -4.71 7.47
CA PHE A 163 8.50 -4.68 8.55
C PHE A 163 8.75 -3.24 8.97
N ILE A 164 8.63 -2.96 10.27
CA ILE A 164 8.91 -1.67 10.89
C ILE A 164 9.94 -1.95 11.99
N GLY A 165 11.22 -1.69 11.70
CA GLY A 165 12.32 -2.17 12.55
C GLY A 165 12.25 -3.70 12.67
N ASP A 166 12.14 -4.20 13.90
CA ASP A 166 12.09 -5.65 14.20
C ASP A 166 10.65 -6.21 14.17
N MET A 167 9.64 -5.36 13.98
CA MET A 167 8.24 -5.77 14.01
C MET A 167 7.74 -6.16 12.62
N CYS A 168 7.19 -7.38 12.50
CA CYS A 168 6.53 -7.86 11.29
C CYS A 168 5.00 -7.75 11.42
N ILE A 169 4.35 -7.18 10.41
CA ILE A 169 2.91 -6.92 10.37
C ILE A 169 2.34 -7.47 9.06
N GLN A 170 1.31 -8.31 9.15
CA GLN A 170 0.66 -8.91 7.98
C GLN A 170 -0.52 -8.07 7.46
N ALA A 171 -1.00 -8.39 6.26
CA ALA A 171 -2.07 -7.68 5.56
C ALA A 171 -3.28 -7.28 6.42
N ASP A 172 -3.92 -8.24 7.09
CA ASP A 172 -5.14 -8.00 7.87
C ASP A 172 -4.87 -7.11 9.09
N GLU A 173 -3.69 -7.29 9.70
CA GLU A 173 -3.23 -6.47 10.82
C GLU A 173 -2.95 -5.03 10.39
N ILE A 174 -2.29 -4.83 9.24
CA ILE A 174 -2.01 -3.49 8.69
C ILE A 174 -3.33 -2.73 8.48
N LYS A 175 -4.35 -3.38 7.92
CA LYS A 175 -5.67 -2.78 7.70
C LYS A 175 -6.32 -2.38 9.02
N ARG A 176 -6.30 -3.27 10.02
CA ARG A 176 -6.84 -2.97 11.35
C ARG A 176 -6.11 -1.81 12.04
N LEU A 177 -4.79 -1.78 11.96
CA LEU A 177 -3.98 -0.68 12.54
C LEU A 177 -4.23 0.64 11.80
N TYR A 178 -4.48 0.58 10.49
CA TYR A 178 -4.86 1.75 9.70
C TYR A 178 -6.23 2.31 10.12
N GLU A 179 -7.24 1.44 10.22
CA GLU A 179 -8.60 1.81 10.61
C GLU A 179 -8.67 2.38 12.04
N THR A 180 -7.88 1.83 12.96
CA THR A 180 -7.80 2.32 14.35
C THR A 180 -6.90 3.54 14.53
N GLY A 181 -6.14 3.93 13.51
CA GLY A 181 -5.19 5.05 13.54
C GLY A 181 -3.87 4.76 14.27
N GLU A 182 -3.68 3.55 14.82
CA GLU A 182 -2.44 3.13 15.48
C GLU A 182 -1.27 3.03 14.49
N LEU A 183 -1.53 2.66 13.24
CA LEU A 183 -0.49 2.59 12.21
C LEU A 183 0.21 3.95 12.01
N LYS A 184 -0.54 5.05 12.12
CA LYS A 184 0.03 6.40 12.03
C LYS A 184 1.02 6.66 13.17
N LYS A 185 0.70 6.20 14.39
CA LYS A 185 1.55 6.39 15.57
C LYS A 185 2.84 5.57 15.49
N LEU A 186 2.79 4.39 14.86
CA LEU A 186 3.97 3.58 14.58
C LEU A 186 4.88 4.26 13.56
N ILE A 187 4.29 4.86 12.53
CA ILE A 187 5.01 5.44 11.40
C ILE A 187 5.46 6.90 11.65
N GLN A 188 4.88 7.61 12.62
CA GLN A 188 5.16 9.04 12.85
C GLN A 188 6.63 9.37 13.14
N TRP A 189 7.39 8.39 13.62
CA TRP A 189 8.80 8.55 13.99
C TRP A 189 9.75 8.46 12.78
N PHE A 190 9.22 8.12 11.61
CA PHE A 190 10.01 8.01 10.38
C PHE A 190 10.00 9.32 9.61
N PRO A 191 11.13 9.66 8.94
CA PRO A 191 11.22 10.88 8.15
C PRO A 191 10.15 10.89 7.06
N GLN A 192 9.37 11.98 7.06
CA GLN A 192 8.43 12.27 5.99
C GLN A 192 9.22 12.59 4.73
N THR A 193 8.80 12.02 3.60
CA THR A 193 9.46 12.25 2.32
C THR A 193 8.46 12.83 1.32
N ASN A 194 8.94 13.74 0.49
CA ASN A 194 8.22 14.16 -0.69
C ASN A 194 8.39 13.07 -1.73
N PHE A 195 7.37 12.20 -1.87
CA PHE A 195 7.36 11.09 -2.81
C PHE A 195 7.57 11.62 -4.21
N ARG A 196 8.76 11.39 -4.74
CA ARG A 196 9.04 11.49 -6.16
C ARG A 196 9.11 10.07 -6.67
N ILE A 197 8.23 9.73 -7.62
CA ILE A 197 8.42 8.52 -8.41
C ILE A 197 9.77 8.67 -9.11
N CYS A 198 10.61 7.64 -9.06
CA CYS A 198 11.92 7.68 -9.72
C CYS A 198 11.73 7.94 -11.22
N HIS A 199 12.36 8.99 -11.75
CA HIS A 199 12.26 9.35 -13.17
C HIS A 199 12.84 8.27 -14.11
N GLY A 200 13.79 7.46 -13.63
CA GLY A 200 14.37 6.37 -14.41
C GLY A 200 13.46 5.14 -14.46
N CYS A 201 13.13 4.54 -13.30
CA CYS A 201 12.39 3.28 -13.26
C CYS A 201 10.88 3.41 -13.06
N GLY A 202 10.33 4.62 -12.95
CA GLY A 202 8.89 4.82 -12.70
C GLY A 202 8.41 4.24 -11.36
N GLY A 203 9.33 4.01 -10.41
CA GLY A 203 9.03 3.40 -9.11
C GLY A 203 9.03 1.87 -9.09
N SER A 204 9.36 1.18 -10.19
CA SER A 204 9.51 -0.29 -10.20
C SER A 204 10.77 -0.76 -9.47
N ARG A 205 11.78 0.13 -9.31
CA ARG A 205 13.12 -0.11 -8.76
C ARG A 205 14.01 -1.04 -9.59
N PHE A 206 13.52 -1.46 -10.75
CA PHE A 206 14.26 -2.32 -11.69
C PHE A 206 14.18 -1.72 -13.10
N LEU A 207 15.24 -1.94 -13.87
CA LEU A 207 15.34 -1.58 -15.28
C LEU A 207 15.59 -2.85 -16.09
N MET A 208 15.21 -2.83 -17.37
CA MET A 208 15.60 -3.89 -18.30
C MET A 208 17.11 -3.88 -18.46
N CYS A 209 17.74 -5.06 -18.49
CA CYS A 209 19.17 -5.18 -18.73
C CYS A 209 19.49 -4.79 -20.18
N GLU A 210 20.44 -3.86 -20.34
CA GLU A 210 20.88 -3.36 -21.65
C GLU A 210 21.76 -4.38 -22.39
N GLU A 211 22.60 -5.13 -21.68
CA GLU A 211 23.50 -6.14 -22.25
C GLU A 211 22.75 -7.29 -22.93
N CYS A 212 21.66 -7.77 -22.32
CA CYS A 212 20.88 -8.90 -22.85
C CYS A 212 19.48 -8.53 -23.34
N ASN A 213 19.10 -7.24 -23.29
CA ASN A 213 17.76 -6.75 -23.62
C ASN A 213 16.63 -7.55 -22.92
N GLY A 214 16.86 -7.92 -21.67
CA GLY A 214 15.92 -8.72 -20.86
C GLY A 214 15.83 -10.21 -21.22
N SER A 215 16.51 -10.68 -22.27
CA SER A 215 16.47 -12.10 -22.69
C SER A 215 17.25 -13.04 -21.77
N ARG A 216 18.13 -12.46 -20.93
CA ARG A 216 19.13 -13.16 -20.13
C ARG A 216 20.14 -13.97 -20.96
N LYS A 217 20.18 -13.81 -22.28
CA LYS A 217 21.12 -14.50 -23.17
C LYS A 217 22.03 -13.50 -23.88
N VAL A 218 23.33 -13.79 -23.88
CA VAL A 218 24.35 -13.04 -24.61
C VAL A 218 25.17 -14.02 -25.45
N TYR A 219 25.59 -13.60 -26.64
CA TYR A 219 26.46 -14.40 -27.48
C TYR A 219 27.91 -13.98 -27.27
N VAL A 220 28.77 -14.92 -26.95
CA VAL A 220 30.20 -14.70 -26.80
C VAL A 220 30.91 -15.46 -27.91
N ASP A 221 31.73 -14.74 -28.69
CA ASP A 221 32.46 -15.34 -29.81
C ASP A 221 33.37 -16.48 -29.31
N GLY A 222 33.41 -17.59 -30.06
CA GLY A 222 34.10 -18.82 -29.68
C GLY A 222 33.47 -19.65 -28.55
N VAL A 223 32.52 -19.10 -27.76
CA VAL A 223 31.87 -19.82 -26.64
C VAL A 223 30.39 -20.12 -26.92
N GLY A 224 29.72 -19.27 -27.71
CA GLY A 224 28.30 -19.39 -28.03
C GLY A 224 27.38 -18.62 -27.07
N PHE A 225 26.11 -19.02 -26.98
CA PHE A 225 25.14 -18.35 -26.12
C PHE A 225 25.34 -18.72 -24.64
N MET A 226 25.48 -17.70 -23.81
CA MET A 226 25.60 -17.82 -22.36
C MET A 226 24.54 -16.99 -21.64
N ASN A 227 24.33 -17.27 -20.35
CA ASN A 227 23.48 -16.45 -19.53
C ASN A 227 24.17 -15.11 -19.21
N CYS A 228 23.44 -14.01 -19.30
CA CYS A 228 23.92 -12.70 -18.88
C CYS A 228 24.23 -12.71 -17.38
N ALA A 229 25.41 -12.18 -17.02
CA ALA A 229 25.89 -12.11 -15.64
C ALA A 229 25.44 -10.84 -14.90
N ASP A 230 25.03 -9.81 -15.64
CA ASP A 230 24.75 -8.48 -15.09
C ASP A 230 23.30 -8.30 -14.62
N CYS A 231 22.42 -9.26 -14.95
CA CYS A 231 21.00 -9.19 -14.64
C CYS A 231 20.50 -10.37 -13.81
N ASN A 232 19.36 -10.18 -13.15
CA ASN A 232 18.69 -11.26 -12.43
C ASN A 232 18.00 -12.26 -13.38
N GLU A 233 17.28 -13.23 -12.82
CA GLU A 233 16.59 -14.27 -13.60
C GLU A 233 15.54 -13.75 -14.59
N ASN A 234 15.04 -12.54 -14.38
CA ASN A 234 14.03 -11.89 -15.21
C ASN A 234 14.66 -10.95 -16.27
N GLY A 235 16.00 -10.91 -16.39
CA GLY A 235 16.65 -9.98 -17.31
C GLY A 235 16.62 -8.54 -16.80
N LEU A 236 16.52 -8.34 -15.48
CA LEU A 236 16.39 -7.03 -14.86
C LEU A 236 17.63 -6.67 -14.03
N ILE A 237 17.96 -5.38 -14.02
CA ILE A 237 18.99 -4.78 -13.16
C ILE A 237 18.35 -3.85 -12.14
N LYS A 238 18.97 -3.68 -10.98
CA LYS A 238 18.50 -2.71 -9.98
C LYS A 238 18.68 -1.30 -10.52
N CYS A 239 17.66 -0.46 -10.35
CA CYS A 239 17.73 0.94 -10.77
C CYS A 239 18.84 1.67 -9.97
N PRO A 240 19.88 2.21 -10.64
CA PRO A 240 20.99 2.88 -9.95
C PRO A 240 20.50 4.06 -9.10
N SER A 241 19.57 4.87 -9.64
CA SER A 241 18.99 6.01 -8.93
C SER A 241 18.21 5.63 -7.66
N CYS A 242 17.65 4.42 -7.61
CA CYS A 242 16.96 3.92 -6.41
C CYS A 242 17.92 3.34 -5.37
N SER A 243 19.08 2.84 -5.80
CA SER A 243 20.14 2.36 -4.91
C SER A 243 20.89 3.51 -4.22
N SER A 244 21.04 4.64 -4.92
CA SER A 244 21.70 5.84 -4.41
C SER A 244 20.84 6.68 -3.47
N MET A 245 19.54 6.38 -3.34
CA MET A 245 18.64 7.08 -2.42
C MET A 245 18.86 6.58 -0.98
N VAL A 246 20.12 6.56 -0.56
CA VAL A 246 20.53 6.51 0.83
C VAL A 246 20.39 7.94 1.34
N ILE A 247 19.34 8.16 2.11
CA ILE A 247 19.14 9.22 3.12
C ILE A 247 20.22 10.32 3.09
N GLY A 248 20.13 11.22 2.11
CA GLY A 248 20.80 12.51 2.18
C GLY A 248 19.91 13.42 3.00
N TYR A 249 20.25 13.60 4.29
CA TYR A 249 19.72 14.71 5.06
C TYR A 249 20.32 16.00 4.46
N THR A 250 19.51 16.71 3.69
CA THR A 250 19.72 18.12 3.35
C THR A 250 18.45 18.87 3.71
#